data_AF-A0A9D2GA78-F1
#
_entry.id   AF-A0A9D2GA78-F1
#
_cell.length_a   1.000
_cell.length_b   1.000
_cell.length_c   1.000
_cell.angle_alpha   90.00
_cell.angle_beta   90.00
_cell.angle_gamma   90.00
#
_symmetry.space_group_name_H-M   'P 1'
#
loop_
_entity.id
_entity.type
_entity.pdbx_description
1 polymer ?
#
loop_
_entity_poly.entity_id
_entity_poly.type
_entity_poly.pdbx_seq_one_letter_code
_entity_poly.pdbx_strand_id
1 'polypeptide(L)'
;MSVISMKQLLEAGVHFGHQTRRWNPKMAPYIYTERNGIYIIDLQKSVGMVDDAYKAVSDIAAEGGTILFVGTKKQAQDAIKAEAERCGMFYVNERWLGGML
;
A
#
# COMPACT_ATOMS: atom_id res chain seq x y z
N MET A 1 6.21 -15.84 -9.84
CA MET A 1 7.11 -15.59 -8.69
C MET A 1 6.54 -14.36 -8.00
N SER A 2 6.24 -14.44 -6.70
CA SER A 2 5.77 -13.25 -5.98
C SER A 2 6.89 -12.21 -5.99
N VAL A 3 6.54 -10.96 -6.29
CA VAL A 3 7.54 -9.88 -6.44
C VAL A 3 8.24 -9.59 -5.11
N ILE A 4 7.59 -9.93 -4.00
CA ILE A 4 8.08 -9.70 -2.63
C ILE A 4 7.90 -10.98 -1.81
N SER A 5 8.86 -11.28 -0.94
CA SER A 5 8.76 -12.40 0.00
C SER A 5 8.06 -12.00 1.30
N MET A 6 7.36 -12.95 1.93
CA MET A 6 6.72 -12.72 3.25
C MET A 6 7.73 -12.30 4.32
N LYS A 7 8.96 -12.82 4.25
CA LYS A 7 10.04 -12.47 5.17
C LYS A 7 10.38 -10.97 5.11
N GLN A 8 10.49 -10.42 3.89
CA GLN A 8 10.74 -8.98 3.72
C GLN A 8 9.60 -8.12 4.27
N LEU A 9 8.34 -8.53 4.08
CA LEU A 9 7.19 -7.82 4.65
C LEU A 9 7.19 -7.86 6.19
N LEU A 10 7.59 -8.99 6.77
CA LEU A 10 7.69 -9.15 8.21
C LEU A 10 8.80 -8.25 8.79
N GLU A 11 9.99 -8.26 8.18
CA GLU A 11 11.14 -7.43 8.59
C GLU A 11 10.87 -5.93 8.42
N ALA A 12 10.16 -5.53 7.36
CA ALA A 12 9.74 -4.15 7.14
C ALA A 12 8.63 -3.67 8.09
N GLY A 13 8.03 -4.57 8.87
CA GLY A 13 6.99 -4.21 9.85
C GLY A 13 5.65 -3.81 9.24
N VAL A 14 5.35 -4.16 7.98
CA VAL A 14 4.10 -3.73 7.32
C VAL A 14 2.85 -4.43 7.85
N HIS A 15 3.02 -5.49 8.66
CA HIS A 15 1.94 -6.23 9.30
C HIS A 15 1.33 -5.50 10.50
N PHE A 16 1.96 -4.42 10.99
CA PHE A 16 1.41 -3.64 12.10
C PHE A 16 0.27 -2.73 11.63
N GLY A 17 -0.93 -3.00 12.11
CA GLY A 17 -2.10 -2.16 11.91
C GLY A 17 -2.22 -1.03 12.94
N HIS A 18 -3.45 -0.59 13.18
CA HIS A 18 -3.77 0.43 14.17
C HIS A 18 -4.24 -0.16 15.49
N GLN A 19 -4.40 0.72 16.48
CA GLN A 19 -5.01 0.38 17.77
C GLN A 19 -6.43 -0.18 17.57
N THR A 20 -6.84 -1.13 18.41
CA THR A 20 -8.14 -1.82 18.30
C THR A 20 -9.34 -0.91 18.39
N ARG A 21 -9.21 0.25 19.03
CA ARG A 21 -10.25 1.30 19.05
C ARG A 21 -10.39 2.12 17.75
N ARG A 22 -9.43 2.03 16.83
CA ARG A 22 -9.36 2.78 15.55
C ARG A 22 -9.30 1.80 14.37
N TRP A 23 -10.35 1.01 14.21
CA TRP A 23 -10.45 0.03 13.13
C TRP A 23 -11.78 0.14 12.39
N ASN A 24 -11.82 -0.42 11.20
CA ASN A 24 -13.04 -0.52 10.39
C ASN A 24 -13.50 -1.99 10.40
N PRO A 25 -14.77 -2.30 10.77
CA PRO A 25 -15.28 -3.67 10.78
C PRO A 25 -15.10 -4.44 9.47
N LYS A 26 -15.10 -3.75 8.33
CA LYS A 26 -14.85 -4.38 7.02
C LYS A 26 -13.44 -4.95 6.86
N MET A 27 -12.50 -4.58 7.75
CA MET A 27 -11.15 -5.13 7.78
C MET A 27 -11.04 -6.48 8.49
N ALA A 28 -12.10 -6.97 9.15
CA ALA A 28 -12.09 -8.25 9.86
C ALA A 28 -11.52 -9.42 9.02
N PRO A 29 -11.83 -9.57 7.72
CA PRO A 29 -11.25 -10.63 6.90
C PRO A 29 -9.73 -10.52 6.68
N TYR A 30 -9.12 -9.35 6.88
CA TYR A 30 -7.68 -9.10 6.65
C TYR A 30 -6.87 -9.05 7.95
N ILE A 31 -7.53 -9.12 9.11
CA ILE A 31 -6.88 -9.12 10.43
C ILE A 31 -6.55 -10.56 10.79
N TYR A 32 -5.29 -10.81 11.13
CA TYR A 32 -4.82 -12.11 11.62
C TYR A 32 -5.13 -12.27 13.10
N THR A 33 -4.70 -11.32 13.93
CA THR A 33 -4.91 -11.34 15.38
C THR A 33 -4.71 -9.95 16.00
N GLU A 34 -4.93 -9.83 17.31
CA GLU A 34 -4.57 -8.66 18.11
C GLU A 34 -3.41 -9.02 19.05
N ARG A 35 -2.43 -8.12 19.17
CA ARG A 35 -1.39 -8.22 20.19
C ARG A 35 -1.15 -6.85 20.82
N ASN A 36 -1.21 -6.77 22.15
CA ASN A 36 -0.98 -5.53 22.91
C ASN A 36 -1.84 -4.35 22.43
N GLY A 37 -3.12 -4.59 22.09
CA GLY A 37 -4.03 -3.54 21.63
C GLY A 37 -3.81 -3.08 20.18
N ILE A 38 -2.95 -3.74 19.39
CA ILE A 38 -2.70 -3.45 17.98
C ILE A 38 -3.16 -4.63 17.13
N TYR A 39 -3.91 -4.35 16.07
CA TYR A 39 -4.26 -5.38 15.08
C TYR A 39 -3.06 -5.74 14.21
N ILE A 40 -2.85 -7.04 14.01
CA ILE A 40 -1.85 -7.60 13.10
C ILE A 40 -2.56 -8.00 11.81
N ILE A 41 -2.05 -7.52 10.68
CA ILE A 41 -2.58 -7.80 9.34
C ILE A 41 -2.04 -9.15 8.85
N ASP A 42 -2.92 -9.92 8.20
CA ASP A 42 -2.57 -11.21 7.61
C ASP A 42 -1.70 -11.06 6.36
N LEU A 43 -0.40 -11.33 6.51
CA LEU A 43 0.58 -11.26 5.43
C LEU A 43 0.37 -12.32 4.35
N GLN A 44 -0.24 -13.48 4.65
CA GLN A 44 -0.53 -14.48 3.62
C GLN A 44 -1.52 -13.91 2.60
N LYS A 45 -2.56 -13.22 3.10
CA LYS A 45 -3.51 -12.51 2.25
C LYS A 45 -2.85 -11.34 1.54
N SER A 46 -2.02 -10.55 2.23
CA SER A 46 -1.32 -9.42 1.60
C SER A 46 -0.43 -9.85 0.42
N VAL A 47 0.31 -10.96 0.53
CA VAL A 47 1.17 -11.45 -0.57
C VAL A 47 0.34 -11.75 -1.81
N GLY A 48 -0.77 -12.48 -1.69
CA GLY A 48 -1.65 -12.77 -2.84
C GLY A 48 -2.25 -11.50 -3.46
N MET A 49 -2.74 -10.58 -2.62
CA MET A 49 -3.33 -9.33 -3.11
C MET A 49 -2.31 -8.38 -3.74
N VAL A 50 -1.04 -8.42 -3.31
CA VAL A 50 0.05 -7.65 -3.93
C VAL A 50 0.36 -8.19 -5.33
N ASP A 51 0.35 -9.50 -5.52
CA ASP A 51 0.55 -10.10 -6.84
C ASP A 51 -0.59 -9.72 -7.81
N ASP A 52 -1.84 -9.71 -7.34
CA ASP A 52 -3.00 -9.24 -8.12
C ASP A 52 -2.88 -7.74 -8.48
N ALA A 53 -2.50 -6.90 -7.51
CA ALA A 53 -2.30 -5.46 -7.74
C ALA A 53 -1.14 -5.19 -8.69
N TYR A 54 -0.05 -5.96 -8.59
CA TYR A 54 1.10 -5.86 -9.49
C TYR A 54 0.70 -6.17 -10.92
N LYS A 55 -0.08 -7.23 -11.13
CA LYS A 55 -0.62 -7.57 -12.45
C LYS A 55 -1.48 -6.44 -13.02
N ALA A 56 -2.43 -5.92 -12.24
CA ALA A 56 -3.30 -4.83 -12.69
C ALA A 56 -2.49 -3.57 -13.08
N VAL A 57 -1.49 -3.20 -12.27
CA VAL A 57 -0.59 -2.07 -12.57
C VAL A 57 0.22 -2.32 -13.86
N SER A 58 0.73 -3.54 -14.05
CA SER A 58 1.45 -3.92 -15.26
C SER A 58 0.57 -3.84 -16.50
N ASP A 59 -0.68 -4.32 -16.42
CA ASP A 59 -1.63 -4.31 -17.53
C ASP A 59 -1.99 -2.86 -17.92
N ILE A 60 -2.32 -2.00 -16.94
CA ILE A 60 -2.59 -0.56 -17.17
C ILE A 60 -1.40 0.13 -17.85
N ALA A 61 -0.19 -0.12 -17.38
CA ALA A 61 1.02 0.47 -17.95
C ALA A 61 1.27 -0.02 -19.39
N ALA A 62 1.02 -1.31 -19.66
CA ALA A 62 1.16 -1.90 -20.99
C ALA A 62 0.16 -1.32 -22.00
N GLU A 63 -1.03 -0.94 -21.55
CA GLU A 63 -2.06 -0.26 -22.37
C GLU A 63 -1.78 1.25 -22.57
N GLY A 64 -0.67 1.77 -22.04
CA GLY A 64 -0.32 3.20 -22.11
C GLY A 64 -1.11 4.07 -21.13
N GLY A 65 -1.75 3.45 -20.12
CA GLY A 65 -2.44 4.16 -19.05
C GLY A 65 -1.49 4.92 -18.13
N THR A 66 -2.01 5.98 -17.51
CA THR A 66 -1.28 6.79 -16.55
C THR A 66 -1.64 6.40 -15.12
N ILE A 67 -0.64 6.34 -14.24
CA ILE A 67 -0.82 6.00 -12.82
C ILE A 67 -0.49 7.23 -11.99
N LEU A 68 -1.40 7.59 -11.09
CA LEU A 68 -1.21 8.71 -10.17
C LEU A 68 -0.82 8.18 -8.78
N PHE A 69 0.38 8.54 -8.33
CA PHE A 69 0.85 8.19 -7.00
C PHE A 69 0.39 9.25 -5.99
N VAL A 70 -0.23 8.83 -4.87
CA VAL A 70 -0.73 9.78 -3.86
C VAL A 70 -0.25 9.36 -2.47
N GLY A 71 0.46 10.26 -1.79
CA GLY A 71 0.85 10.04 -0.39
C GLY A 71 1.25 11.32 0.31
N THR A 72 0.33 11.83 1.13
CA THR A 72 0.44 13.13 1.82
C THR A 72 0.99 13.04 3.25
N LYS A 73 1.19 11.82 3.76
CA LYS A 73 1.79 11.60 5.09
C LYS A 73 3.27 11.88 5.02
N LYS A 74 3.84 12.55 6.02
CA LYS A 74 5.28 12.85 6.13
C LYS A 74 6.17 11.63 5.84
N GLN A 75 5.80 10.46 6.34
CA GLN A 75 6.56 9.21 6.15
C GLN A 75 6.50 8.66 4.71
N ALA A 76 5.56 9.11 3.89
CA ALA A 76 5.34 8.64 2.53
C ALA A 76 5.79 9.64 1.46
N GLN A 77 6.01 10.92 1.80
CA GLN A 77 6.20 11.98 0.80
C GLN A 77 7.41 11.72 -0.09
N ASP A 78 8.55 11.36 0.51
CA ASP A 78 9.80 11.12 -0.21
C ASP A 78 9.72 9.83 -1.05
N ALA A 79 9.17 8.76 -0.48
CA ALA A 79 9.03 7.48 -1.17
C ALA A 79 8.12 7.60 -2.42
N ILE A 80 6.99 8.29 -2.28
CA ILE A 80 6.05 8.48 -3.39
C ILE A 80 6.67 9.30 -4.51
N LYS A 81 7.35 10.41 -4.17
CA LYS A 81 8.03 11.24 -5.16
C LYS A 81 9.11 10.45 -5.90
N ALA A 82 10.01 9.80 -5.16
CA ALA A 82 11.14 9.09 -5.73
C ALA A 82 10.72 7.96 -6.67
N GLU A 83 9.71 7.16 -6.28
CA GLU A 83 9.24 6.04 -7.08
C GLU A 83 8.45 6.48 -8.32
N ALA A 84 7.64 7.54 -8.22
CA ALA A 84 6.93 8.12 -9.36
C ALA A 84 7.89 8.75 -10.38
N GLU A 85 8.90 9.50 -9.91
CA GLU A 85 9.93 10.09 -10.77
C GLU A 85 10.77 9.00 -11.46
N ARG A 86 11.06 7.88 -10.79
CA ARG A 86 11.81 6.76 -11.36
C ARG A 86 11.08 6.09 -12.53
N CYS A 87 9.75 6.03 -12.48
CA CYS A 87 8.92 5.46 -13.56
C CYS A 87 8.28 6.49 -14.49
N GLY A 88 8.57 7.79 -14.32
CA GLY A 88 8.04 8.86 -15.16
C GLY A 88 6.53 9.10 -15.02
N MET A 89 5.95 8.76 -13.86
CA MET A 89 4.51 8.90 -13.58
C MET A 89 4.20 10.13 -12.72
N PHE A 90 2.92 10.50 -12.66
CA PHE A 90 2.46 11.66 -11.89
C PHE A 90 2.36 11.34 -10.39
N TYR A 91 2.57 12.35 -9.54
CA TYR A 91 2.41 12.20 -8.10
C TYR A 91 1.82 13.43 -7.39
N VAL A 92 1.18 13.19 -6.23
CA VAL A 92 0.78 14.19 -5.24
C VAL A 92 1.28 13.74 -3.88
N ASN A 93 2.31 14.42 -3.37
CA ASN A 93 2.92 14.08 -2.07
C ASN A 93 2.73 15.15 -0.99
N GLU A 94 2.14 16.30 -1.31
CA GLU A 94 1.83 17.36 -0.33
C GLU A 94 0.38 17.29 0.14
N ARG A 95 -0.51 18.07 -0.47
CA ARG A 95 -1.93 18.12 -0.15
C ARG A 95 -2.74 17.82 -1.40
N TRP A 96 -3.67 16.89 -1.29
CA TRP A 96 -4.72 16.70 -2.28
C TRP A 96 -5.76 17.83 -2.14
N LEU A 97 -5.88 18.68 -3.16
CA LEU A 97 -6.89 19.73 -3.20
C LEU A 97 -8.21 19.14 -3.75
N GLY A 98 -9.34 19.55 -3.18
CA GLY A 98 -10.64 19.15 -3.70
C GLY A 98 -10.84 19.61 -5.14
N GLY A 99 -11.32 18.74 -6.02
CA GLY A 99 -11.51 19.01 -7.45
C GLY A 99 -10.29 18.79 -8.35
N MET A 100 -9.27 18.05 -7.87
CA MET A 100 -8.12 17.63 -8.70
C MET A 100 -8.46 16.52 -9.73
N LEU A 101 -9.55 15.78 -9.51
CA LEU A 101 -10.16 14.79 -10.39
C LEU A 101 -11.67 15.06 -10.43
#